data_AF-A0A940K5J4-F1
#
_entry.id   AF-A0A940K5J4-F1
#
_cell.length_a   1.000
_cell.length_b   1.000
_cell.length_c   1.000
_cell.angle_alpha   90.00
_cell.angle_beta   90.00
_cell.angle_gamma   90.00
#
_symmetry.space_group_name_H-M   'P 1'
#
loop_
_entity.id
_entity.type
_entity.pdbx_description
1 polymer ?
#
loop_
_entity_poly.entity_id
_entity_poly.type
_entity_poly.pdbx_seq_one_letter_code
_entity_poly.pdbx_strand_id
1 'polypeptide(L)'
;MADRMGTWVEAMRSGRFEDAWQISEATLAERDPATRDDAALPYHLRWVWDGRSFDDRQVLVRCYHGLGDTIQFARFLPLLARRAASLTVEVQPRLLPLLADLAEREFELRPFDPAHPLPPSECDLEITELDFALGARPDAAPPPYLCAQPAALPPRSVAFCYGAGDWDPSRCVPQELLAPLCRHAPCVTLMAEPCSLDVLNPGGCAFDMAETAALIAGSELVITVDTMVAHLAGAMGRPVWLLLKADPDWRWPTQGTSTPWYPSMRLYSQPRAGDWDSVLEQVDADLKARSTIMAER
;
A
#
# COMPACT_ATOMS: atom_id res chain seq x y z
N MET A 1 -24.98 -11.52 0.81
CA MET A 1 -23.88 -10.54 0.91
C MET A 1 -22.83 -10.89 1.95
N ALA A 2 -23.19 -11.11 3.24
CA ALA A 2 -22.18 -11.37 4.29
C ALA A 2 -21.29 -12.60 4.05
N ASP A 3 -21.86 -13.70 3.57
CA ASP A 3 -21.12 -14.94 3.22
C ASP A 3 -20.12 -14.71 2.07
N ARG A 4 -20.58 -13.99 1.02
CA ARG A 4 -19.79 -13.71 -0.18
C ARG A 4 -18.57 -12.82 0.10
N MET A 5 -18.72 -11.80 0.94
CA MET A 5 -17.58 -10.95 1.34
C MET A 5 -16.54 -11.73 2.14
N GLY A 6 -16.98 -12.60 3.06
CA GLY A 6 -16.06 -13.47 3.80
C GLY A 6 -15.26 -14.39 2.89
N THR A 7 -15.91 -15.04 1.92
CA THR A 7 -15.24 -15.88 0.91
C THR A 7 -14.27 -15.08 0.05
N TRP A 8 -14.64 -13.87 -0.37
CA TRP A 8 -13.77 -12.98 -1.13
C TRP A 8 -12.49 -12.63 -0.35
N VAL A 9 -12.63 -12.22 0.91
CA VAL A 9 -11.48 -11.90 1.79
C VAL A 9 -10.58 -13.11 1.97
N GLU A 10 -11.15 -14.29 2.21
CA GLU A 10 -10.38 -15.52 2.36
C GLU A 10 -9.57 -15.87 1.09
N ALA A 11 -10.20 -15.74 -0.09
CA ALA A 11 -9.55 -15.98 -1.37
C ALA A 11 -8.38 -15.00 -1.59
N MET A 12 -8.59 -13.70 -1.33
CA MET A 12 -7.54 -12.68 -1.44
C MET A 12 -6.37 -12.93 -0.49
N ARG A 13 -6.65 -13.19 0.80
CA ARG A 13 -5.62 -13.50 1.80
C ARG A 13 -4.82 -14.76 1.47
N SER A 14 -5.42 -15.70 0.76
CA SER A 14 -4.79 -16.96 0.33
C SER A 14 -4.07 -16.86 -1.02
N GLY A 15 -4.08 -15.70 -1.68
CA GLY A 15 -3.50 -15.52 -3.03
C GLY A 15 -4.27 -16.25 -4.14
N ARG A 16 -5.53 -16.65 -3.89
CA ARG A 16 -6.45 -17.22 -4.88
C ARG A 16 -7.21 -16.08 -5.56
N PHE A 17 -6.48 -15.24 -6.31
CA PHE A 17 -7.02 -14.02 -6.91
C PHE A 17 -8.15 -14.31 -7.91
N GLU A 18 -8.05 -15.38 -8.70
CA GLU A 18 -9.08 -15.74 -9.67
C GLU A 18 -10.42 -16.11 -9.00
N ASP A 19 -10.37 -16.81 -7.86
CA ASP A 19 -11.57 -17.12 -7.07
C ASP A 19 -12.22 -15.82 -6.54
N ALA A 20 -11.40 -14.88 -6.06
CA ALA A 20 -11.87 -13.58 -5.60
C ALA A 20 -12.47 -12.75 -6.75
N TRP A 21 -11.85 -12.77 -7.93
CA TRP A 21 -12.33 -12.06 -9.11
C TRP A 21 -13.65 -12.63 -9.64
N GLN A 22 -13.88 -13.94 -9.58
CA GLN A 22 -15.20 -14.52 -9.90
C GLN A 22 -16.30 -13.98 -8.97
N ILE A 23 -15.97 -13.78 -7.70
CA ILE A 23 -16.89 -13.18 -6.72
C ILE A 23 -17.11 -11.69 -7.03
N SER A 24 -16.05 -10.95 -7.41
CA SER A 24 -16.15 -9.55 -7.85
C SER A 24 -17.03 -9.42 -9.09
N GLU A 25 -16.87 -10.30 -10.08
CA GLU A 25 -17.68 -10.34 -11.31
C GLU A 25 -19.16 -10.59 -11.01
N ALA A 26 -19.48 -11.59 -10.17
CA ALA A 26 -20.85 -11.85 -9.74
C ALA A 26 -21.46 -10.65 -8.99
N THR A 27 -20.66 -9.96 -8.17
CA THR A 27 -21.09 -8.76 -7.45
C THR A 27 -21.33 -7.60 -8.39
N LEU A 28 -20.48 -7.43 -9.41
CA LEU A 28 -20.60 -6.41 -10.44
C LEU A 28 -21.89 -6.61 -11.27
N ALA A 29 -22.21 -7.84 -11.66
CA ALA A 29 -23.40 -8.19 -12.43
C ALA A 29 -24.72 -7.93 -11.69
N GLU A 30 -24.70 -7.88 -10.35
CA GLU A 30 -25.86 -7.59 -9.52
C GLU A 30 -26.08 -6.10 -9.25
N ARG A 31 -25.13 -5.22 -9.63
CA ARG A 31 -25.25 -3.78 -9.39
C ARG A 31 -26.34 -3.17 -10.25
N ASP A 32 -27.20 -2.36 -9.64
CA ASP A 32 -28.20 -1.57 -10.36
C ASP A 32 -27.51 -0.42 -11.12
N PRO A 33 -27.53 -0.40 -12.47
CA PRO A 33 -26.90 0.66 -13.26
C PRO A 33 -27.38 2.08 -12.91
N ALA A 34 -28.58 2.22 -12.34
CA ALA A 34 -29.10 3.52 -11.89
C ALA A 34 -28.33 4.11 -10.69
N THR A 35 -27.58 3.27 -9.96
CA THR A 35 -26.77 3.66 -8.79
C THR A 35 -25.30 3.94 -9.14
N ARG A 36 -24.92 3.83 -10.42
CA ARG A 36 -23.56 4.06 -10.89
C ARG A 36 -23.15 5.52 -10.67
N ASP A 37 -22.00 5.73 -10.04
CA ASP A 37 -21.46 7.04 -9.64
C ASP A 37 -22.50 7.94 -8.90
N ASP A 38 -23.29 7.35 -8.00
CA ASP A 38 -24.31 8.08 -7.24
C ASP A 38 -23.71 9.24 -6.43
N ALA A 39 -24.09 10.46 -6.82
CA ALA A 39 -23.63 11.70 -6.20
C ALA A 39 -23.98 11.82 -4.70
N ALA A 40 -24.99 11.10 -4.23
CA ALA A 40 -25.40 11.08 -2.83
C ALA A 40 -24.44 10.29 -1.94
N LEU A 41 -23.59 9.42 -2.51
CA LEU A 41 -22.64 8.62 -1.77
C LEU A 41 -21.27 9.32 -1.65
N PRO A 42 -20.55 9.14 -0.53
CA PRO A 42 -19.12 9.42 -0.45
C PRO A 42 -18.36 8.71 -1.56
N TYR A 43 -17.31 9.33 -2.11
CA TYR A 43 -16.54 8.76 -3.25
C TYR A 43 -16.04 7.33 -3.01
N HIS A 44 -15.57 7.00 -1.81
CA HIS A 44 -15.09 5.65 -1.46
C HIS A 44 -16.20 4.58 -1.38
N LEU A 45 -17.48 4.98 -1.45
CA LEU A 45 -18.64 4.08 -1.51
C LEU A 45 -19.29 4.04 -2.89
N ARG A 46 -18.81 4.86 -3.83
CA ARG A 46 -19.31 4.84 -5.20
C ARG A 46 -18.73 3.64 -5.95
N TRP A 47 -19.28 3.42 -7.12
CA TRP A 47 -18.72 2.50 -8.09
C TRP A 47 -18.91 3.09 -9.49
N VAL A 48 -17.88 2.97 -10.33
CA VAL A 48 -17.84 3.62 -11.64
C VAL A 48 -17.66 2.65 -12.79
N TRP A 49 -17.04 1.50 -12.58
CA TRP A 49 -16.86 0.51 -13.64
C TRP A 49 -18.02 -0.48 -13.67
N ASP A 50 -18.55 -0.73 -14.87
CA ASP A 50 -19.70 -1.61 -15.12
C ASP A 50 -19.33 -2.86 -15.93
N GLY A 51 -18.03 -3.19 -16.01
CA GLY A 51 -17.54 -4.35 -16.75
C GLY A 51 -17.36 -4.10 -18.24
N ARG A 52 -17.65 -2.89 -18.74
CA ARG A 52 -17.36 -2.53 -20.13
C ARG A 52 -15.87 -2.65 -20.42
N SER A 53 -15.54 -2.98 -21.67
CA SER A 53 -14.15 -3.01 -22.13
C SER A 53 -13.55 -1.60 -22.13
N PHE A 54 -12.30 -1.53 -21.69
CA PHE A 54 -11.43 -0.36 -21.74
C PHE A 54 -10.48 -0.38 -22.95
N ASP A 55 -10.49 -1.45 -23.75
CA ASP A 55 -9.61 -1.61 -24.92
C ASP A 55 -9.96 -0.55 -25.98
N ASP A 56 -8.93 0.16 -26.48
CA ASP A 56 -9.06 1.23 -27.47
C ASP A 56 -10.01 2.38 -27.05
N ARG A 57 -10.24 2.56 -25.73
CA ARG A 57 -11.08 3.64 -25.17
C ARG A 57 -10.27 4.75 -24.53
N GLN A 58 -10.89 5.92 -24.41
CA GLN A 58 -10.45 6.92 -23.45
C GLN A 58 -10.86 6.45 -22.05
N VAL A 59 -9.86 6.27 -21.19
CA VAL A 59 -10.03 5.70 -19.86
C VAL A 59 -9.70 6.73 -18.79
N LEU A 60 -10.58 6.86 -17.80
CA LEU A 60 -10.33 7.60 -16.57
C LEU A 60 -10.21 6.63 -15.39
N VAL A 61 -9.05 6.61 -14.74
CA VAL A 61 -8.86 5.90 -13.46
C VAL A 61 -8.99 6.88 -12.31
N ARG A 62 -9.79 6.53 -11.30
CA ARG A 62 -10.13 7.35 -10.14
C ARG A 62 -9.52 6.78 -8.86
N CYS A 63 -8.75 7.60 -8.15
CA CYS A 63 -8.07 7.22 -6.90
C CYS A 63 -8.82 7.76 -5.67
N TYR A 64 -10.00 7.22 -5.38
CA TYR A 64 -10.89 7.72 -4.32
C TYR A 64 -10.66 7.13 -2.93
N HIS A 65 -9.81 6.11 -2.85
CA HIS A 65 -9.54 5.36 -1.62
C HIS A 65 -8.31 5.90 -0.87
N GLY A 66 -7.74 5.08 0.02
CA GLY A 66 -6.56 5.44 0.78
C GLY A 66 -5.33 5.64 -0.10
N LEU A 67 -4.36 6.41 0.40
CA LEU A 67 -3.09 6.62 -0.32
C LEU A 67 -2.32 5.32 -0.54
N GLY A 68 -2.41 4.37 0.40
CA GLY A 68 -1.85 3.02 0.26
C GLY A 68 -2.47 2.23 -0.89
N ASP A 69 -3.77 2.41 -1.14
CA ASP A 69 -4.49 1.73 -2.22
C ASP A 69 -4.02 2.25 -3.57
N THR A 70 -3.92 3.57 -3.69
CA THR A 70 -3.34 4.20 -4.88
C THR A 70 -1.95 3.66 -5.15
N ILE A 71 -1.07 3.64 -4.14
CA ILE A 71 0.31 3.15 -4.30
C ILE A 71 0.35 1.67 -4.66
N GLN A 72 -0.47 0.83 -4.03
CA GLN A 72 -0.49 -0.61 -4.29
C GLN A 72 -0.88 -0.91 -5.73
N PHE A 73 -1.97 -0.31 -6.19
CA PHE A 73 -2.56 -0.63 -7.49
C PHE A 73 -1.98 0.19 -8.65
N ALA A 74 -1.22 1.25 -8.38
CA ALA A 74 -0.49 2.02 -9.40
C ALA A 74 0.38 1.14 -10.30
N ARG A 75 0.88 0.00 -9.80
CA ARG A 75 1.63 -0.99 -10.58
C ARG A 75 0.92 -1.47 -11.85
N PHE A 76 -0.41 -1.43 -11.87
CA PHE A 76 -1.21 -1.92 -12.99
C PHE A 76 -1.53 -0.84 -14.02
N LEU A 77 -1.28 0.44 -13.71
CA LEU A 77 -1.52 1.55 -14.64
C LEU A 77 -0.77 1.37 -15.98
N PRO A 78 0.52 0.96 -16.00
CA PRO A 78 1.20 0.65 -17.26
C PRO A 78 0.55 -0.45 -18.10
N LEU A 79 0.01 -1.49 -17.45
CA LEU A 79 -0.66 -2.58 -18.16
C LEU A 79 -1.98 -2.12 -18.80
N LEU A 80 -2.71 -1.26 -18.09
CA LEU A 80 -3.93 -0.63 -18.59
C LEU A 80 -3.63 0.36 -19.73
N ALA A 81 -2.62 1.20 -19.58
CA ALA A 81 -2.22 2.21 -20.56
C ALA A 81 -1.92 1.61 -21.95
N ARG A 82 -1.34 0.41 -21.99
CA ARG A 82 -1.04 -0.32 -23.24
C ARG A 82 -2.27 -0.82 -23.99
N ARG A 83 -3.41 -0.91 -23.31
CA ARG A 83 -4.69 -1.42 -23.85
C ARG A 83 -5.67 -0.29 -24.17
N ALA A 84 -5.61 0.81 -23.42
CA ALA A 84 -6.44 1.99 -23.64
C ALA A 84 -5.96 2.82 -24.85
N ALA A 85 -6.86 3.56 -25.50
CA ALA A 85 -6.47 4.56 -26.50
C ALA A 85 -5.81 5.78 -25.84
N SER A 86 -6.25 6.14 -24.63
CA SER A 86 -5.61 7.11 -23.75
C SER A 86 -5.99 6.83 -22.30
N LEU A 87 -5.07 7.06 -21.37
CA LEU A 87 -5.32 6.90 -19.94
C LEU A 87 -5.08 8.23 -19.22
N THR A 88 -6.10 8.69 -18.49
CA THR A 88 -6.00 9.76 -17.49
C THR A 88 -6.23 9.17 -16.11
N VAL A 89 -5.42 9.56 -15.14
CA VAL A 89 -5.50 9.10 -13.75
C VAL A 89 -5.71 10.29 -12.83
N GLU A 90 -6.89 10.36 -12.22
CA GLU A 90 -7.24 11.34 -11.20
C GLU A 90 -6.73 10.86 -9.85
N VAL A 91 -5.74 11.56 -9.28
CA VAL A 91 -4.96 11.09 -8.13
C VAL A 91 -4.85 12.11 -7.01
N GLN A 92 -4.80 11.64 -5.76
CA GLN A 92 -4.62 12.51 -4.61
C GLN A 92 -3.37 13.40 -4.80
N PRO A 93 -3.45 14.75 -4.64
CA PRO A 93 -2.38 15.66 -5.02
C PRO A 93 -1.01 15.35 -4.40
N ARG A 94 -1.00 14.80 -3.18
CA ARG A 94 0.22 14.42 -2.46
C ARG A 94 1.02 13.30 -3.14
N LEU A 95 0.38 12.47 -3.96
CA LEU A 95 1.03 11.35 -4.67
C LEU A 95 1.50 11.74 -6.08
N LEU A 96 1.13 12.92 -6.59
CA LEU A 96 1.55 13.37 -7.92
C LEU A 96 3.07 13.31 -8.11
N PRO A 97 3.92 13.81 -7.18
CA PRO A 97 5.36 13.75 -7.38
C PRO A 97 5.91 12.32 -7.41
N LEU A 98 5.32 11.40 -6.63
CA LEU A 98 5.76 10.00 -6.58
C LEU A 98 5.40 9.23 -7.85
N LEU A 99 4.24 9.53 -8.46
CA LEU A 99 3.75 8.83 -9.64
C LEU A 99 4.23 9.46 -10.96
N ALA A 100 4.88 10.62 -10.91
CA ALA A 100 5.30 11.36 -12.10
C ALA A 100 6.18 10.52 -13.03
N ASP A 101 7.18 9.83 -12.48
CA ASP A 101 8.10 8.98 -13.25
C ASP A 101 7.37 7.77 -13.85
N LEU A 102 6.44 7.16 -13.08
CA LEU A 102 5.63 6.04 -13.55
C LEU A 102 4.69 6.44 -14.69
N ALA A 103 4.18 7.67 -14.65
CA ALA A 103 3.31 8.22 -15.67
C ALA A 103 4.07 8.63 -16.94
N GLU A 104 5.40 8.79 -16.87
CA GLU A 104 6.19 9.38 -17.95
C GLU A 104 5.95 8.63 -19.28
N ARG A 105 5.20 9.27 -20.18
CA ARG A 105 4.79 8.82 -21.52
C ARG A 105 3.78 7.67 -21.60
N GLU A 106 3.32 7.14 -20.47
CA GLU A 106 2.31 6.08 -20.46
C GLU A 106 0.89 6.62 -20.24
N PHE A 107 0.71 7.62 -19.38
CA PHE A 107 -0.60 8.17 -19.05
C PHE A 107 -0.53 9.59 -18.48
N GLU A 108 -1.68 10.28 -18.44
CA GLU A 108 -1.78 11.62 -17.87
C GLU A 108 -2.20 11.57 -16.41
N LEU A 109 -1.48 12.26 -15.52
CA LEU A 109 -1.90 12.48 -14.13
C LEU A 109 -2.67 13.79 -13.98
N ARG A 110 -3.77 13.76 -13.21
CA ARG A 110 -4.54 14.94 -12.82
C ARG A 110 -4.76 14.95 -11.30
N PRO A 111 -4.64 16.11 -10.64
CA PRO A 111 -4.96 16.20 -9.22
C PRO A 111 -6.45 15.93 -9.01
N PHE A 112 -6.77 15.05 -8.06
CA PHE A 112 -8.13 14.86 -7.59
C PHE A 112 -8.56 16.07 -6.76
N ASP A 113 -9.61 16.74 -7.23
CA ASP A 113 -10.34 17.77 -6.48
C ASP A 113 -11.76 17.27 -6.22
N PRO A 114 -12.11 16.90 -4.97
CA PRO A 114 -13.46 16.46 -4.63
C PRO A 114 -14.56 17.46 -4.99
N ALA A 115 -14.25 18.76 -5.02
CA ALA A 115 -15.19 19.82 -5.37
C ALA A 115 -15.37 19.96 -6.89
N HIS A 116 -14.38 19.54 -7.67
CA HIS A 116 -14.36 19.64 -9.13
C HIS A 116 -13.77 18.37 -9.75
N PRO A 117 -14.43 17.21 -9.59
CA PRO A 117 -13.95 15.97 -10.18
C PRO A 117 -13.93 16.09 -11.71
N LEU A 118 -13.04 15.35 -12.35
CA LEU A 118 -13.05 15.23 -13.80
C LEU A 118 -14.39 14.64 -14.28
N PRO A 119 -14.90 15.09 -15.45
CA PRO A 119 -16.08 14.47 -16.04
C PRO A 119 -15.79 13.01 -16.43
N PRO A 120 -16.81 12.14 -16.44
CA PRO A 120 -16.65 10.75 -16.88
C PRO A 120 -16.07 10.64 -18.30
N SER A 121 -15.29 9.59 -18.54
CA SER A 121 -14.72 9.25 -19.84
C SER A 121 -15.54 8.16 -20.55
N GLU A 122 -15.02 7.57 -21.62
CA GLU A 122 -15.69 6.45 -22.30
C GLU A 122 -15.75 5.20 -21.40
N CYS A 123 -14.70 4.99 -20.60
CA CYS A 123 -14.62 3.99 -19.55
C CYS A 123 -13.98 4.58 -18.29
N ASP A 124 -14.61 4.36 -17.14
CA ASP A 124 -14.11 4.80 -15.85
C ASP A 124 -13.84 3.57 -14.98
N LEU A 125 -12.72 3.56 -14.25
CA LEU A 125 -12.37 2.52 -13.28
C LEU A 125 -11.91 3.15 -11.97
N GLU A 126 -12.16 2.48 -10.86
CA GLU A 126 -11.43 2.76 -9.61
C GLU A 126 -10.07 2.06 -9.61
N ILE A 127 -9.07 2.68 -9.00
CA ILE A 127 -7.71 2.11 -9.01
C ILE A 127 -7.65 0.73 -8.32
N THR A 128 -8.51 0.48 -7.34
CA THR A 128 -8.62 -0.80 -6.62
C THR A 128 -9.30 -1.90 -7.43
N GLU A 129 -9.86 -1.59 -8.59
CA GLU A 129 -10.50 -2.56 -9.50
C GLU A 129 -9.52 -3.07 -10.56
N LEU A 130 -8.30 -2.51 -10.66
CA LEU A 130 -7.41 -2.76 -11.80
C LEU A 130 -6.90 -4.19 -11.90
N ASP A 131 -6.58 -4.85 -10.78
CA ASP A 131 -6.14 -6.25 -10.81
C ASP A 131 -7.22 -7.16 -11.38
N PHE A 132 -8.46 -6.97 -10.90
CA PHE A 132 -9.65 -7.67 -11.36
C PHE A 132 -9.96 -7.37 -12.82
N ALA A 133 -10.02 -6.08 -13.21
CA ALA A 133 -10.36 -5.66 -14.56
C ALA A 133 -9.33 -6.14 -15.61
N LEU A 134 -8.06 -6.20 -15.24
CA LEU A 134 -6.99 -6.71 -16.11
C LEU A 134 -6.82 -8.22 -16.04
N GLY A 135 -7.39 -8.90 -15.04
CA GLY A 135 -7.05 -10.29 -14.71
C GLY A 135 -5.57 -10.45 -14.37
N ALA A 136 -4.97 -9.44 -13.74
CA ALA A 136 -3.53 -9.34 -13.53
C ALA A 136 -3.17 -9.60 -12.06
N ARG A 137 -2.46 -10.71 -11.84
CA ARG A 137 -1.92 -11.06 -10.53
C ARG A 137 -0.78 -10.08 -10.13
N PRO A 138 -0.45 -9.96 -8.83
CA PRO A 138 0.61 -9.05 -8.37
C PRO A 138 1.98 -9.24 -9.05
N ASP A 139 2.31 -10.47 -9.44
CA ASP A 139 3.56 -10.84 -10.12
C ASP A 139 3.61 -10.44 -11.60
N ALA A 140 2.47 -10.10 -12.22
CA ALA A 140 2.44 -9.53 -13.56
C ALA A 140 2.99 -8.09 -13.62
N ALA A 141 3.06 -7.40 -12.47
CA ALA A 141 3.61 -6.05 -12.33
C ALA A 141 4.48 -5.94 -11.06
N PRO A 142 5.66 -6.61 -11.05
CA PRO A 142 6.49 -6.70 -9.86
C PRO A 142 7.15 -5.36 -9.49
N PRO A 143 7.48 -5.11 -8.21
CA PRO A 143 8.29 -3.97 -7.82
C PRO A 143 9.78 -4.15 -8.25
N PRO A 144 10.56 -3.05 -8.34
CA PRO A 144 10.16 -1.68 -8.05
C PRO A 144 9.38 -1.04 -9.22
N TYR A 145 8.32 -0.30 -8.89
CA TYR A 145 7.59 0.56 -9.83
C TYR A 145 7.48 2.00 -9.32
N LEU A 146 8.09 2.30 -8.18
CA LEU A 146 8.31 3.65 -7.65
C LEU A 146 9.78 3.80 -7.25
N CYS A 147 10.32 5.01 -7.38
CA CYS A 147 11.67 5.33 -6.96
C CYS A 147 11.74 6.72 -6.33
N ALA A 148 12.76 6.93 -5.48
CA ALA A 148 13.07 8.22 -4.90
C ALA A 148 14.58 8.34 -4.68
N GLN A 149 15.08 9.57 -4.67
CA GLN A 149 16.47 9.82 -4.28
C GLN A 149 16.63 9.52 -2.78
N PRO A 150 17.63 8.72 -2.37
CA PRO A 150 17.80 8.35 -0.98
C PRO A 150 18.26 9.54 -0.14
N ALA A 151 17.64 9.70 1.03
CA ALA A 151 18.15 10.59 2.06
C ALA A 151 19.51 10.09 2.56
N ALA A 152 20.39 11.03 2.95
CA ALA A 152 21.68 10.70 3.52
C ALA A 152 21.51 10.20 4.96
N LEU A 153 21.42 8.87 5.13
CA LEU A 153 21.33 8.20 6.42
C LEU A 153 22.60 7.40 6.71
N PRO A 154 22.94 7.17 7.99
CA PRO A 154 23.99 6.23 8.35
C PRO A 154 23.78 4.85 7.70
N PRO A 155 24.86 4.13 7.36
CA PRO A 155 24.75 2.76 6.88
C PRO A 155 23.93 1.90 7.86
N ARG A 156 23.14 0.96 7.32
CA ARG A 156 22.28 0.04 8.08
C ARG A 156 21.12 0.70 8.81
N SER A 157 20.77 1.94 8.45
CA SER A 157 19.64 2.61 9.08
C SER A 157 18.32 1.86 8.92
N VAL A 158 17.52 1.84 9.99
CA VAL A 158 16.19 1.22 10.04
C VAL A 158 15.13 2.31 10.20
N ALA A 159 14.15 2.35 9.29
CA ALA A 159 13.01 3.26 9.39
C ALA A 159 11.84 2.63 10.14
N PHE A 160 11.18 3.41 11.00
CA PHE A 160 10.01 3.00 11.76
C PHE A 160 8.75 3.76 11.35
N CYS A 161 7.66 3.04 11.14
CA CYS A 161 6.32 3.64 11.11
C CYS A 161 5.35 2.74 11.89
N TYR A 162 5.01 3.14 13.11
CA TYR A 162 4.28 2.32 14.07
C TYR A 162 2.82 2.76 14.29
N GLY A 163 2.33 3.74 13.53
CA GLY A 163 0.94 4.20 13.58
C GLY A 163 0.25 4.13 12.20
N ALA A 164 -1.05 3.86 12.20
CA ALA A 164 -1.87 3.70 10.99
C ALA A 164 -2.97 4.79 10.87
N GLY A 165 -2.81 5.94 11.52
CA GLY A 165 -3.85 6.97 11.64
C GLY A 165 -5.01 6.55 12.56
N ASP A 166 -6.08 7.36 12.58
CA ASP A 166 -7.13 7.23 13.60
C ASP A 166 -8.26 6.25 13.26
N TRP A 167 -8.28 5.73 12.03
CA TRP A 167 -9.41 4.93 11.52
C TRP A 167 -9.39 3.47 12.00
N ASP A 168 -8.20 2.91 12.28
CA ASP A 168 -8.04 1.58 12.87
C ASP A 168 -6.86 1.58 13.87
N PRO A 169 -7.09 2.01 15.13
CA PRO A 169 -6.07 2.06 16.16
C PRO A 169 -5.48 0.69 16.51
N SER A 170 -6.16 -0.42 16.17
CA SER A 170 -5.68 -1.77 16.47
C SER A 170 -4.45 -2.17 15.65
N ARG A 171 -4.14 -1.43 14.57
CA ARG A 171 -2.92 -1.57 13.77
C ARG A 171 -1.70 -0.91 14.42
N CYS A 172 -1.91 0.02 15.34
CA CYS A 172 -0.84 0.81 15.93
C CYS A 172 -0.07 0.00 16.99
N VAL A 173 1.25 0.16 16.98
CA VAL A 173 2.16 -0.43 17.97
C VAL A 173 2.59 0.67 18.94
N PRO A 174 2.50 0.46 20.27
CA PRO A 174 3.06 1.39 21.24
C PRO A 174 4.56 1.62 21.01
N GLN A 175 4.98 2.88 20.90
CA GLN A 175 6.35 3.22 20.52
C GLN A 175 7.39 2.60 21.46
N GLU A 176 7.10 2.54 22.76
CA GLU A 176 7.95 1.97 23.79
C GLU A 176 8.40 0.53 23.50
N LEU A 177 7.61 -0.24 22.76
CA LEU A 177 7.97 -1.61 22.36
C LEU A 177 9.03 -1.64 21.25
N LEU A 178 9.24 -0.55 20.50
CA LEU A 178 10.30 -0.42 19.51
C LEU A 178 11.64 0.05 20.11
N ALA A 179 11.65 0.57 21.34
CA ALA A 179 12.85 1.11 21.97
C ALA A 179 14.04 0.12 22.04
N PRO A 180 13.84 -1.19 22.30
CA PRO A 180 14.94 -2.17 22.26
C PRO A 180 15.60 -2.29 20.88
N LEU A 181 14.84 -2.12 19.79
CA LEU A 181 15.32 -2.28 18.42
C LEU A 181 16.39 -1.23 18.06
N CYS A 182 16.30 -0.03 18.65
CA CYS A 182 17.22 1.08 18.42
C CYS A 182 18.65 0.76 18.87
N ARG A 183 18.86 -0.30 19.67
CA ARG A 183 20.18 -0.74 20.13
C ARG A 183 20.98 -1.48 19.05
N HIS A 184 20.31 -1.97 17.99
CA HIS A 184 20.93 -2.83 16.98
C HIS A 184 21.37 -2.09 15.71
N ALA A 185 20.84 -0.89 15.46
CA ALA A 185 21.11 -0.08 14.28
C ALA A 185 20.71 1.39 14.49
N PRO A 186 21.26 2.35 13.73
CA PRO A 186 20.76 3.72 13.70
C PRO A 186 19.31 3.74 13.19
N CYS A 187 18.40 4.35 13.93
CA CYS A 187 16.98 4.34 13.59
C CYS A 187 16.47 5.72 13.15
N VAL A 188 15.49 5.74 12.27
CA VAL A 188 14.78 6.97 11.84
C VAL A 188 13.28 6.72 11.99
N THR A 189 12.52 7.71 12.46
CA THR A 189 11.06 7.62 12.50
C THR A 189 10.46 8.24 11.23
N LEU A 190 9.41 7.60 10.72
CA LEU A 190 8.55 8.10 9.64
C LEU A 190 7.22 8.64 10.21
N MET A 191 7.09 8.72 11.54
CA MET A 191 5.95 9.35 12.20
C MET A 191 6.07 10.87 12.16
N ALA A 192 4.93 11.55 12.03
CA ALA A 192 4.90 13.01 11.94
C ALA A 192 5.16 13.68 13.28
N GLU A 193 4.70 13.03 14.34
CA GLU A 193 4.78 13.53 15.71
C GLU A 193 6.14 13.21 16.33
N PRO A 194 6.59 14.04 17.30
CA PRO A 194 7.74 13.73 18.12
C PRO A 194 7.59 12.39 18.86
N CYS A 195 8.70 11.68 19.04
CA CYS A 195 8.74 10.39 19.72
C CYS A 195 9.87 10.33 20.75
N SER A 196 9.76 9.40 21.70
CA SER A 196 10.77 9.19 22.76
C SER A 196 11.84 8.16 22.39
N LEU A 197 11.79 7.63 21.16
CA LEU A 197 12.74 6.66 20.65
C LEU A 197 14.11 7.28 20.41
N ASP A 198 15.16 6.46 20.54
CA ASP A 198 16.53 6.83 20.17
C ASP A 198 16.70 6.77 18.64
N VAL A 199 16.08 7.74 17.96
CA VAL A 199 16.09 7.90 16.51
C VAL A 199 16.84 9.16 16.10
N LEU A 200 17.29 9.20 14.85
CA LEU A 200 18.04 10.32 14.25
C LEU A 200 17.19 11.61 14.15
N ASN A 201 15.87 11.49 14.11
CA ASN A 201 14.91 12.58 13.97
C ASN A 201 13.80 12.51 15.05
N PRO A 202 14.12 12.69 16.34
CA PRO A 202 13.15 12.48 17.43
C PRO A 202 11.98 13.49 17.41
N GLY A 203 12.11 14.60 16.68
CA GLY A 203 11.03 15.56 16.45
C GLY A 203 9.97 15.13 15.42
N GLY A 204 10.10 13.93 14.82
CA GLY A 204 9.26 13.47 13.71
C GLY A 204 9.77 13.96 12.34
N CYS A 205 9.02 13.64 11.28
CA CYS A 205 9.23 14.19 9.93
C CYS A 205 7.90 14.71 9.36
N ALA A 206 7.92 15.74 8.51
CA ALA A 206 6.67 16.22 7.92
C ALA A 206 5.96 15.08 7.16
N PHE A 207 4.62 15.09 7.16
CA PHE A 207 3.83 14.15 6.36
C PHE A 207 3.83 14.58 4.88
N ASP A 208 5.03 14.54 4.29
CA ASP A 208 5.34 14.79 2.90
C ASP A 208 5.77 13.49 2.21
N MET A 209 5.21 13.23 1.03
CA MET A 209 5.38 11.96 0.35
C MET A 209 6.77 11.78 -0.26
N ALA A 210 7.37 12.86 -0.75
CA ALA A 210 8.71 12.82 -1.31
C ALA A 210 9.76 12.66 -0.21
N GLU A 211 9.62 13.36 0.90
CA GLU A 211 10.49 13.19 2.08
C GLU A 211 10.38 11.79 2.68
N THR A 212 9.15 11.28 2.84
CA THR A 212 8.91 9.91 3.32
C THR A 212 9.57 8.88 2.40
N ALA A 213 9.41 9.03 1.09
CA ALA A 213 10.06 8.14 0.11
C ALA A 213 11.59 8.25 0.16
N ALA A 214 12.16 9.44 0.33
CA ALA A 214 13.60 9.63 0.46
C ALA A 214 14.17 8.93 1.70
N LEU A 215 13.50 9.03 2.85
CA LEU A 215 13.88 8.31 4.07
C LEU A 215 13.79 6.79 3.90
N ILE A 216 12.73 6.29 3.26
CA ILE A 216 12.57 4.88 2.90
C ILE A 216 13.70 4.40 1.97
N ALA A 217 14.04 5.19 0.94
CA ALA A 217 15.12 4.87 0.01
C ALA A 217 16.49 4.85 0.69
N GLY A 218 16.74 5.78 1.63
CA GLY A 218 17.98 5.84 2.41
C GLY A 218 18.11 4.75 3.48
N SER A 219 16.99 4.14 3.89
CA SER A 219 16.98 3.09 4.94
C SER A 219 17.22 1.71 4.35
N GLU A 220 17.96 0.85 5.06
CA GLU A 220 18.23 -0.52 4.63
C GLU A 220 17.09 -1.50 4.96
N LEU A 221 16.27 -1.13 5.93
CA LEU A 221 15.09 -1.86 6.35
C LEU A 221 14.02 -0.86 6.78
N VAL A 222 12.78 -1.12 6.39
CA VAL A 222 11.60 -0.43 6.92
C VAL A 222 10.85 -1.41 7.83
N ILE A 223 10.62 -1.06 9.08
CA ILE A 223 9.74 -1.79 9.99
C ILE A 223 8.49 -0.95 10.19
N THR A 224 7.35 -1.44 9.71
CA THR A 224 6.12 -0.64 9.66
C THR A 224 4.88 -1.47 9.93
N VAL A 225 3.82 -0.83 10.40
CA VAL A 225 2.47 -1.41 10.48
C VAL A 225 1.75 -1.34 9.14
N ASP A 226 0.55 -1.93 9.06
CA ASP A 226 -0.32 -1.90 7.88
C ASP A 226 -0.85 -0.49 7.58
N THR A 227 -0.07 0.26 6.80
CA THR A 227 -0.32 1.65 6.39
C THR A 227 0.28 1.92 5.00
N MET A 228 0.05 3.13 4.46
CA MET A 228 0.69 3.65 3.25
C MET A 228 2.19 3.34 3.18
N VAL A 229 2.93 3.49 4.28
CA VAL A 229 4.39 3.31 4.33
C VAL A 229 4.79 1.89 3.92
N ALA A 230 4.00 0.89 4.30
CA ALA A 230 4.21 -0.48 3.84
C ALA A 230 4.14 -0.54 2.32
N HIS A 231 3.07 -0.03 1.73
CA HIS A 231 2.88 -0.01 0.29
C HIS A 231 3.95 0.78 -0.45
N LEU A 232 4.35 1.95 0.06
CA LEU A 232 5.40 2.78 -0.53
C LEU A 232 6.75 2.05 -0.53
N ALA A 233 7.17 1.51 0.62
CA ALA A 233 8.42 0.77 0.71
C ALA A 233 8.42 -0.50 -0.15
N GLY A 234 7.29 -1.22 -0.21
CA GLY A 234 7.10 -2.37 -1.08
C GLY A 234 7.13 -2.02 -2.57
N ALA A 235 6.47 -0.93 -2.97
CA ALA A 235 6.47 -0.40 -4.32
C ALA A 235 7.87 0.01 -4.80
N MET A 236 8.71 0.46 -3.88
CA MET A 236 10.12 0.80 -4.11
C MET A 236 11.06 -0.41 -4.03
N GLY A 237 10.53 -1.63 -3.80
CA GLY A 237 11.32 -2.86 -3.68
C GLY A 237 12.26 -2.89 -2.47
N ARG A 238 12.02 -2.07 -1.45
CA ARG A 238 12.84 -2.03 -0.23
C ARG A 238 12.56 -3.25 0.65
N PRO A 239 13.54 -3.74 1.44
CA PRO A 239 13.26 -4.69 2.50
C PRO A 239 12.28 -4.10 3.51
N VAL A 240 11.19 -4.82 3.80
CA VAL A 240 10.20 -4.39 4.79
C VAL A 240 9.87 -5.52 5.76
N TRP A 241 9.78 -5.20 7.04
CA TRP A 241 9.12 -6.07 8.03
C TRP A 241 7.79 -5.43 8.41
N LEU A 242 6.72 -6.09 8.00
CA LEU A 242 5.35 -5.61 8.19
C LEU A 242 4.76 -6.21 9.47
N LEU A 243 4.40 -5.35 10.41
CA LEU A 243 3.76 -5.70 11.67
C LEU A 243 2.24 -5.72 11.47
N LEU A 244 1.63 -6.89 11.64
CA LEU A 244 0.22 -7.11 11.38
C LEU A 244 -0.55 -7.41 12.67
N LYS A 245 -1.71 -6.77 12.82
CA LYS A 245 -2.69 -7.15 13.86
C LYS A 245 -3.25 -8.55 13.60
N ALA A 246 -3.88 -9.14 14.61
CA ALA A 246 -4.31 -10.54 14.56
C ALA A 246 -5.32 -10.86 13.45
N ASP A 247 -6.22 -9.93 13.13
CA ASP A 247 -7.10 -9.99 11.95
C ASP A 247 -6.69 -8.88 10.97
N PRO A 248 -5.72 -9.13 10.08
CA PRO A 248 -5.13 -8.11 9.22
C PRO A 248 -6.08 -7.70 8.09
N ASP A 249 -5.72 -6.73 7.26
CA ASP A 249 -6.53 -6.39 6.08
C ASP A 249 -6.65 -7.55 5.07
N TRP A 250 -7.62 -7.50 4.14
CA TRP A 250 -7.84 -8.52 3.11
C TRP A 250 -6.61 -8.76 2.21
N ARG A 251 -5.73 -7.77 2.12
CA ARG A 251 -4.48 -7.81 1.34
C ARG A 251 -3.47 -8.81 1.89
N TRP A 252 -3.49 -9.06 3.19
CA TRP A 252 -2.40 -9.72 3.88
C TRP A 252 -2.74 -11.16 4.26
N PRO A 253 -1.87 -12.13 3.92
CA PRO A 253 -2.04 -13.51 4.37
C PRO A 253 -2.12 -13.63 5.89
N THR A 254 -2.99 -14.51 6.38
CA THR A 254 -3.12 -14.85 7.81
C THR A 254 -2.18 -15.97 8.24
N GLN A 255 -1.50 -16.61 7.29
CA GLN A 255 -0.53 -17.69 7.54
C GLN A 255 0.77 -17.43 6.77
N GLY A 256 1.88 -17.85 7.38
CA GLY A 256 3.21 -17.66 6.81
C GLY A 256 3.78 -16.26 7.06
N THR A 257 4.94 -15.99 6.46
CA THR A 257 5.70 -14.76 6.68
C THR A 257 5.97 -13.98 5.39
N SER A 258 5.27 -14.30 4.30
CA SER A 258 5.46 -13.70 2.98
C SER A 258 4.14 -13.23 2.41
N THR A 259 4.18 -12.26 1.49
CA THR A 259 2.99 -11.72 0.80
C THR A 259 3.17 -11.82 -0.72
N PRO A 260 2.10 -12.11 -1.48
CA PRO A 260 2.16 -12.09 -2.94
C PRO A 260 2.33 -10.66 -3.50
N TRP A 261 1.95 -9.63 -2.74
CA TRP A 261 1.98 -8.24 -3.21
C TRP A 261 3.39 -7.68 -3.36
N TYR A 262 4.27 -8.00 -2.41
CA TYR A 262 5.59 -7.40 -2.29
C TYR A 262 6.63 -8.45 -1.87
N PRO A 263 7.39 -9.02 -2.82
CA PRO A 263 8.35 -10.08 -2.55
C PRO A 263 9.47 -9.72 -1.56
N SER A 264 9.77 -8.43 -1.41
CA SER A 264 10.79 -7.93 -0.46
C SER A 264 10.30 -7.83 0.99
N MET A 265 9.02 -8.13 1.25
CA MET A 265 8.42 -8.02 2.59
C MET A 265 8.43 -9.33 3.36
N ARG A 266 8.65 -9.20 4.67
CA ARG A 266 8.41 -10.26 5.65
C ARG A 266 7.29 -9.83 6.61
N LEU A 267 6.36 -10.74 6.87
CA LEU A 267 5.20 -10.49 7.74
C LEU A 267 5.46 -10.98 9.16
N TYR A 268 5.04 -10.18 10.13
CA TYR A 268 5.05 -10.48 11.56
C TYR A 268 3.66 -10.21 12.13
N SER A 269 2.88 -11.26 12.32
CA SER A 269 1.47 -11.17 12.69
C SER A 269 1.28 -11.46 14.17
N GLN A 270 0.40 -10.69 14.83
CA GLN A 270 -0.01 -10.97 16.20
C GLN A 270 -0.61 -12.39 16.31
N PRO A 271 -0.19 -13.20 17.31
CA PRO A 271 -0.82 -14.49 17.57
C PRO A 271 -2.24 -14.33 18.15
N ARG A 272 -2.50 -13.21 18.84
CA ARG A 272 -3.80 -12.82 19.40
C ARG A 272 -3.90 -11.30 19.42
N ALA A 273 -5.11 -10.76 19.31
CA ALA A 273 -5.33 -9.32 19.25
C ALA A 273 -4.67 -8.60 20.44
N GLY A 274 -3.85 -7.59 20.15
CA GLY A 274 -3.15 -6.76 21.14
C GLY A 274 -1.82 -7.31 21.64
N ASP A 275 -1.43 -8.53 21.25
CA ASP A 275 -0.14 -9.13 21.65
C ASP A 275 1.01 -8.63 20.77
N TRP A 276 1.30 -7.34 20.91
CA TRP A 276 2.44 -6.71 20.23
C TRP A 276 3.78 -7.11 20.88
N ASP A 277 3.81 -7.40 22.17
CA ASP A 277 5.02 -7.86 22.86
C ASP A 277 5.65 -9.07 22.16
N SER A 278 4.88 -10.14 21.91
CA SER A 278 5.39 -11.33 21.23
C SER A 278 5.89 -11.04 19.81
N VAL A 279 5.23 -10.12 19.10
CA VAL A 279 5.63 -9.68 17.76
C VAL A 279 6.99 -8.97 17.82
N LEU A 280 7.14 -8.03 18.76
CA LEU A 280 8.35 -7.21 18.88
C LEU A 280 9.53 -7.99 19.46
N GLU A 281 9.29 -8.98 20.33
CA GLU A 281 10.32 -9.94 20.76
C GLU A 281 10.90 -10.72 19.57
N GLN A 282 10.05 -11.21 18.67
CA GLN A 282 10.49 -11.92 17.47
C GLN A 282 11.23 -10.99 16.49
N VAL A 283 10.76 -9.76 16.33
CA VAL A 283 11.42 -8.74 15.50
C VAL A 283 12.80 -8.37 16.07
N ASP A 284 12.94 -8.21 17.38
CA ASP A 284 14.22 -7.91 18.03
C ASP A 284 15.24 -9.03 17.82
N ALA A 285 14.82 -10.29 18.02
CA ALA A 285 15.65 -11.45 17.79
C ALA A 285 16.15 -11.54 16.34
N ASP A 286 15.25 -11.33 15.37
CA ASP A 286 15.59 -11.34 13.95
C ASP A 286 16.49 -10.17 13.55
N LEU A 287 16.28 -8.97 14.11
CA LEU A 287 17.09 -7.79 13.83
C LEU A 287 18.51 -7.97 14.34
N LYS A 288 18.65 -8.51 15.55
CA LYS A 288 19.93 -8.87 16.14
C LYS A 288 20.67 -9.90 15.27
N ALA A 289 19.99 -10.96 14.84
CA ALA A 289 20.59 -11.98 13.98
C ALA A 289 21.05 -11.42 12.62
N ARG A 290 20.22 -10.58 11.98
CA ARG A 290 20.59 -9.86 10.75
C ARG A 290 21.84 -9.00 10.97
N SER A 291 21.88 -8.29 12.09
CA SER A 291 23.00 -7.41 12.43
C SER A 291 24.33 -8.15 12.65
N THR A 292 24.30 -9.36 13.19
CA THR A 292 25.48 -10.23 13.34
C THR A 292 25.99 -10.72 11.98
N ILE A 293 25.11 -11.25 11.13
CA ILE A 293 25.48 -11.75 9.79
C ILE A 293 26.15 -10.66 8.94
N MET A 294 25.68 -9.42 9.08
CA MET A 294 26.25 -8.28 8.36
C MET A 294 27.58 -7.77 8.91
N ALA A 295 27.88 -8.02 10.18
CA ALA A 295 29.17 -7.64 10.78
C ALA A 295 30.30 -8.62 10.41
N GLU A 296 29.95 -9.84 10.00
CA GLU A 296 30.87 -10.91 9.59
C GLU A 296 31.22 -10.88 8.09
N ARG A 297 30.58 -10.00 7.30
CA ARG A 297 30.82 -9.80 5.87
C ARG A 297 31.62 -8.53 5.61
#